data_AF-A0A3B8S4K8-F1
#
_entry.id   AF-A0A3B8S4K8-F1
#
_cell.length_a   1.000
_cell.length_b   1.000
_cell.length_c   1.000
_cell.angle_alpha   90.00
_cell.angle_beta   90.00
_cell.angle_gamma   90.00
#
_symmetry.space_group_name_H-M   'P 1'
#
loop_
_entity.id
_entity.type
_entity.pdbx_description
1 polymer ?
#
loop_
_entity_poly.entity_id
_entity_poly.type
_entity_poly.pdbx_seq_one_letter_code
_entity_poly.pdbx_strand_id
1 'polypeptide(L)'
;MINLEVIETVKILIALVLAYLILASITGAFQAWIADRLGDSTARNLGMMSMNPFVHIDPVSLVLMPIGFLLFKIVIALSKPVPILWNYISKPLRWVKLTLLAVSQPMAILLLLIFLVL
;
A
#
# COMPACT_ATOMS: atom_id res chain seq x y z
N MET A 1 36.27 -8.34 -6.50
CA MET A 1 35.92 -9.00 -5.23
C MET A 1 34.64 -8.34 -4.73
N ILE A 2 33.55 -9.10 -4.53
CA ILE A 2 32.32 -8.53 -3.98
C ILE A 2 32.59 -8.16 -2.53
N ASN A 3 32.44 -6.89 -2.18
CA ASN A 3 32.72 -6.38 -0.84
C ASN A 3 31.56 -6.71 0.11
N LEU A 4 31.82 -6.87 1.41
CA LEU A 4 30.77 -7.16 2.40
C LEU A 4 29.67 -6.10 2.41
N GLU A 5 30.04 -4.82 2.23
CA GLU A 5 29.12 -3.69 2.13
C GLU A 5 28.12 -3.83 0.96
N VAL A 6 28.56 -4.40 -0.17
CA VAL A 6 27.70 -4.62 -1.33
C VAL A 6 26.65 -5.68 -1.00
N ILE A 7 27.04 -6.74 -0.30
CA ILE A 7 26.12 -7.81 0.10
C ILE A 7 25.06 -7.27 1.06
N GLU A 8 25.45 -6.46 2.04
CA GLU A 8 24.49 -5.84 2.97
C GLU A 8 23.51 -4.90 2.27
N THR A 9 24.02 -4.07 1.34
CA THR A 9 23.19 -3.16 0.57
C THR A 9 22.15 -3.91 -0.26
N VAL A 10 22.56 -5.00 -0.93
CA VAL A 10 21.64 -5.85 -1.71
C VAL A 10 20.59 -6.48 -0.80
N LYS A 11 20.97 -6.98 0.39
CA LYS A 11 20.01 -7.53 1.36
C LYS A 11 18.97 -6.50 1.78
N ILE A 12 19.39 -5.26 2.07
CA ILE A 12 18.47 -4.20 2.46
C ILE A 12 17.51 -3.86 1.31
N LEU A 13 18.01 -3.76 0.08
CA LEU A 13 17.16 -3.49 -1.09
C LEU A 13 16.11 -4.59 -1.29
N ILE A 14 16.50 -5.86 -1.17
CA ILE A 14 15.56 -6.99 -1.25
C ILE A 14 14.50 -6.88 -0.15
N ALA A 15 14.91 -6.61 1.09
CA ALA A 15 14.00 -6.46 2.22
C ALA A 15 13.03 -5.29 2.01
N LEU A 16 13.49 -4.15 1.50
CA LEU A 16 12.65 -2.98 1.19
C LEU A 16 11.62 -3.29 0.11
N VAL A 17 12.03 -3.97 -0.96
CA VAL A 17 11.09 -4.40 -2.03
C VAL A 17 10.04 -5.33 -1.47
N LEU A 18 10.43 -6.37 -0.72
CA LEU A 18 9.47 -7.30 -0.12
C LEU A 18 8.50 -6.61 0.83
N ALA A 19 9.01 -5.73 1.71
CA ALA A 19 8.18 -4.95 2.62
C ALA A 19 7.18 -4.07 1.87
N TYR A 20 7.63 -3.39 0.80
CA TYR A 20 6.76 -2.56 -0.04
C TYR A 20 5.66 -3.39 -0.72
N LEU A 21 5.99 -4.56 -1.29
CA LEU A 21 5.01 -5.44 -1.94
C LEU A 21 3.90 -5.85 -0.96
N ILE A 22 4.28 -6.27 0.25
CA ILE A 22 3.33 -6.71 1.28
C ILE A 22 2.48 -5.53 1.73
N LEU A 23 3.10 -4.39 2.05
CA LEU A 23 2.42 -3.22 2.57
C LEU A 23 1.43 -2.65 1.54
N ALA A 24 1.86 -2.49 0.28
CA ALA A 24 1.01 -1.97 -0.79
C ALA A 24 -0.19 -2.89 -1.04
N SER A 25 0.03 -4.21 -1.04
CA SER A 25 -1.04 -5.20 -1.25
C SER A 25 -2.10 -5.13 -0.17
N ILE A 26 -1.68 -5.16 1.10
CA ILE A 26 -2.59 -5.23 2.24
C ILE A 26 -3.33 -3.90 2.40
N THR A 27 -2.63 -2.77 2.36
CA THR A 27 -3.26 -1.45 2.53
C THR A 27 -4.20 -1.12 1.37
N GLY A 28 -3.81 -1.41 0.13
CA GLY A 28 -4.63 -1.19 -1.06
C GLY A 28 -5.86 -2.09 -1.09
N ALA A 29 -5.70 -3.39 -0.85
CA ALA A 29 -6.82 -4.33 -0.81
C ALA A 29 -7.80 -4.01 0.34
N PHE A 30 -7.28 -3.62 1.51
CA PHE A 30 -8.11 -3.25 2.65
C PHE A 30 -8.91 -1.96 2.40
N GLN A 31 -8.28 -0.94 1.82
CA GLN A 31 -8.97 0.29 1.45
C GLN A 31 -10.04 0.04 0.37
N ALA A 32 -9.73 -0.78 -0.64
CA ALA A 32 -10.70 -1.22 -1.65
C ALA A 32 -11.87 -1.99 -1.04
N TRP A 33 -11.60 -2.84 -0.04
CA TRP A 33 -12.62 -3.56 0.71
C TRP A 33 -13.53 -2.62 1.51
N ILE A 34 -12.96 -1.64 2.21
CA ILE A 34 -13.74 -0.62 2.94
C ILE A 34 -14.59 0.20 1.97
N ALA A 35 -14.04 0.68 0.86
CA ALA A 35 -14.78 1.49 -0.12
C ALA A 35 -16.05 0.77 -0.61
N ASP A 36 -15.93 -0.51 -0.94
CA ASP A 36 -17.07 -1.33 -1.37
C ASP A 36 -18.11 -1.54 -0.28
N ARG A 37 -17.67 -1.81 0.96
CA ARG A 37 -18.60 -1.90 2.11
C ARG A 37 -19.34 -0.59 2.37
N LEU A 38 -18.75 0.54 2.01
CA LEU A 38 -19.36 1.86 2.14
C LEU A 38 -20.28 2.23 0.97
N GLY A 39 -20.31 1.42 -0.09
CA GLY A 39 -21.20 1.54 -1.26
C GLY A 39 -20.48 1.80 -2.59
N ASP A 40 -19.15 2.00 -2.59
CA ASP A 40 -18.37 2.25 -3.80
C ASP A 40 -17.69 0.99 -4.32
N SER A 41 -18.32 0.32 -5.29
CA SER A 41 -17.80 -0.90 -5.92
C SER A 41 -16.74 -0.66 -7.00
N THR A 42 -16.30 0.59 -7.22
CA THR A 42 -15.35 0.94 -8.30
C THR A 42 -14.05 0.16 -8.21
N ALA A 43 -13.43 0.12 -7.02
CA ALA A 43 -12.19 -0.61 -6.80
C ALA A 43 -12.36 -2.14 -6.97
N ARG A 44 -13.53 -2.68 -6.61
CA ARG A 44 -13.87 -4.10 -6.85
C ARG A 44 -13.92 -4.39 -8.34
N ASN A 45 -14.60 -3.55 -9.11
CA ASN A 45 -14.77 -3.73 -10.57
C ASN A 45 -13.43 -3.66 -11.31
N LEU A 46 -12.46 -2.94 -10.76
CA LEU A 46 -11.09 -2.84 -11.28
C LEU A 46 -10.16 -3.97 -10.79
N GLY A 47 -10.67 -4.94 -10.03
CA GLY A 47 -9.89 -6.07 -9.51
C GLY A 47 -8.94 -5.72 -8.36
N MET A 48 -9.04 -4.50 -7.79
CA MET A 48 -8.15 -4.02 -6.73
C MET A 48 -8.47 -4.59 -5.34
N MET A 49 -9.50 -5.42 -5.21
CA MET A 49 -9.70 -6.19 -3.96
C MET A 49 -8.75 -7.37 -3.82
N SER A 50 -8.03 -7.75 -4.87
CA SER A 50 -7.06 -8.83 -4.82
C SER A 50 -5.89 -8.47 -3.92
N MET A 51 -5.34 -9.45 -3.21
CA MET A 51 -4.05 -9.35 -2.50
C MET A 51 -2.85 -9.49 -3.45
N ASN A 52 -3.08 -9.47 -4.77
CA ASN A 52 -2.01 -9.48 -5.75
C ASN A 52 -1.20 -8.15 -5.67
N PRO A 53 0.09 -8.18 -5.33
CA PRO A 53 0.90 -6.96 -5.23
C PRO A 53 0.96 -6.20 -6.55
N PHE A 54 0.92 -6.88 -7.70
CA PHE A 54 1.03 -6.24 -9.01
C PHE A 54 -0.14 -5.30 -9.33
N VAL A 55 -1.30 -5.41 -8.67
CA VAL A 55 -2.40 -4.46 -8.87
C VAL A 55 -2.28 -3.20 -8.01
N HIS A 56 -1.43 -3.22 -6.98
CA HIS A 56 -1.25 -2.16 -5.98
C HIS A 56 0.09 -1.43 -6.04
N ILE A 57 1.06 -1.96 -6.79
CA ILE A 57 2.37 -1.32 -6.99
C ILE A 57 2.28 -0.16 -7.97
N ASP A 58 3.06 0.88 -7.68
CA ASP A 58 3.40 1.94 -8.62
C ASP A 58 4.81 1.69 -9.21
N PRO A 59 4.95 1.52 -10.54
CA PRO A 59 6.26 1.37 -11.20
C PRO A 59 7.22 2.51 -10.89
N VAL A 60 6.72 3.74 -10.67
CA VAL A 60 7.55 4.90 -10.34
C VAL A 60 8.21 4.70 -8.99
N SER A 61 7.44 4.30 -7.97
CA SER A 61 7.96 4.04 -6.63
C SER A 61 8.94 2.88 -6.59
N LEU A 62 8.68 1.83 -7.39
CA LEU A 62 9.59 0.68 -7.49
C LEU A 62 11.00 1.08 -7.96
N VAL A 63 11.11 2.09 -8.83
CA VAL A 63 12.39 2.61 -9.34
C VAL A 63 12.98 3.68 -8.42
N LEU A 64 12.16 4.59 -7.89
CA LEU A 64 12.62 5.66 -7.02
C LEU A 64 13.12 5.14 -5.66
N MET A 65 12.54 4.06 -5.14
CA MET A 65 12.92 3.49 -3.86
C MET A 65 14.40 3.05 -3.80
N PRO A 66 14.92 2.19 -4.72
CA PRO A 66 16.33 1.81 -4.69
C PRO A 66 17.26 2.99 -5.00
N ILE A 67 16.88 3.90 -5.92
CA ILE A 67 17.69 5.07 -6.26
C ILE A 67 17.82 6.02 -5.06
N GLY A 68 16.69 6.34 -4.41
CA GLY A 68 16.67 7.18 -3.21
C GLY A 68 17.44 6.56 -2.05
N PHE A 69 17.36 5.24 -1.89
CA PHE A 69 18.11 4.53 -0.85
C PHE A 69 19.62 4.56 -1.13
N LEU A 70 20.04 4.36 -2.38
CA LEU A 70 21.46 4.35 -2.74
C LEU A 70 22.10 5.74 -2.65
N LEU A 71 21.39 6.79 -3.08
CA LEU A 71 21.93 8.15 -3.13
C LEU A 71 21.80 8.92 -1.80
N PHE A 72 20.66 8.78 -1.13
CA PHE A 72 20.30 9.64 0.01
C PHE A 72 19.96 8.85 1.28
N LYS A 73 19.94 7.50 1.22
CA LYS A 73 19.43 6.63 2.29
C LYS A 73 17.97 6.92 2.66
N ILE A 74 17.20 7.48 1.72
CA ILE A 74 15.76 7.77 1.88
C ILE A 74 14.95 6.72 1.12
N VAL A 75 13.91 6.18 1.76
CA VAL A 75 12.99 5.21 1.15
C VAL A 75 11.71 5.95 0.74
N ILE A 76 11.47 6.06 -0.56
CA ILE A 76 10.24 6.61 -1.13
C ILE A 76 9.43 5.43 -1.67
N ALA A 77 8.33 5.09 -1.00
CA ALA A 77 7.53 3.91 -1.30
C ALA A 77 6.04 4.28 -1.33
N LEU A 78 5.58 4.88 -2.43
CA LEU A 78 4.16 5.20 -2.63
C LEU A 78 3.46 3.99 -3.28
N SER A 79 2.27 3.65 -2.80
CA SER A 79 1.42 2.65 -3.43
C SER A 79 0.55 3.29 -4.50
N LYS A 80 0.10 2.49 -5.47
CA LYS A 80 -0.85 2.92 -6.49
C LYS A 80 -2.15 3.36 -5.79
N PRO A 81 -2.67 4.57 -6.09
CA PRO A 81 -3.86 5.06 -5.41
C PRO A 81 -5.09 4.21 -5.75
N VAL A 82 -5.90 3.91 -4.74
CA VAL A 82 -7.18 3.21 -4.92
C VAL A 82 -8.22 4.22 -5.44
N PRO A 83 -8.86 3.95 -6.59
CA PRO A 83 -9.87 4.85 -7.15
C PRO A 83 -11.13 4.82 -6.28
N ILE A 84 -11.53 6.00 -5.81
CA ILE A 84 -12.68 6.18 -4.92
C ILE A 84 -13.61 7.22 -5.54
N LEU A 85 -14.85 6.82 -5.79
CA LEU A 85 -15.92 7.67 -6.28
C LEU A 85 -16.84 8.03 -5.13
N TRP A 86 -16.57 9.21 -4.56
CA TRP A 86 -17.28 9.80 -3.43
C TRP A 86 -18.81 9.74 -3.59
N ASN A 87 -19.31 9.89 -4.82
CA ASN A 87 -20.75 9.92 -5.16
C ASN A 87 -21.48 8.60 -4.94
N TYR A 88 -20.77 7.47 -4.95
CA TYR A 88 -21.37 6.15 -4.69
C TYR A 88 -21.44 5.79 -3.21
N ILE A 89 -20.76 6.55 -2.35
CA ILE A 89 -20.79 6.30 -0.91
C ILE A 89 -22.19 6.59 -0.37
N SER A 90 -22.71 5.62 0.38
CA SER A 90 -24.04 5.67 0.96
C SER A 90 -24.27 6.93 1.81
N LYS A 91 -25.43 7.59 1.59
CA LYS A 91 -25.78 8.89 2.17
C LYS A 91 -25.82 8.99 3.70
N PRO A 92 -26.37 8.02 4.47
CA PRO A 92 -26.39 8.16 5.92
C PRO A 92 -24.95 8.14 6.46
N LEU A 93 -24.61 9.15 7.28
CA LEU A 93 -23.28 9.33 7.88
C LEU A 93 -22.14 9.38 6.84
N ARG A 94 -22.39 9.89 5.64
CA ARG A 94 -21.40 9.92 4.53
C ARG A 94 -20.06 10.55 4.93
N TRP A 95 -20.07 11.62 5.71
CA TRP A 95 -18.84 12.24 6.21
C TRP A 95 -18.02 11.31 7.12
N VAL A 96 -18.68 10.57 8.01
CA VAL A 96 -18.02 9.58 8.89
C VAL A 96 -17.48 8.41 8.07
N LYS A 97 -18.18 8.01 7.01
CA LYS A 97 -17.71 6.95 6.10
C LYS A 97 -16.48 7.40 5.30
N LEU A 98 -16.45 8.65 4.87
CA LEU A 98 -15.31 9.24 4.20
C LEU A 98 -14.09 9.37 5.11
N THR A 99 -14.27 9.74 6.38
CA THR A 99 -13.16 9.77 7.33
C THR A 99 -12.64 8.36 7.60
N LEU A 100 -13.52 7.35 7.74
CA LEU A 100 -13.12 5.95 7.85
C LEU A 100 -12.29 5.49 6.64
N LEU A 101 -12.68 5.90 5.43
CA LEU A 101 -11.95 5.59 4.22
C LEU A 101 -10.59 6.29 4.15
N ALA A 102 -10.48 7.53 4.64
CA ALA A 102 -9.21 8.25 4.71
C ALA A 102 -8.23 7.60 5.70
N VAL A 103 -8.72 7.08 6.83
CA VAL A 103 -7.88 6.40 7.84
C VAL A 103 -7.72 4.90 7.58
N SER A 104 -8.33 4.36 6.53
CA SER A 104 -8.28 2.93 6.21
C SER A 104 -6.85 2.41 6.00
N GLN A 105 -6.01 3.19 5.32
CA GLN A 105 -4.62 2.83 5.06
C GLN A 105 -3.78 2.73 6.35
N PRO A 106 -3.68 3.77 7.20
CA PRO A 106 -2.95 3.65 8.46
C PRO A 106 -3.53 2.59 9.39
N MET A 107 -4.86 2.38 9.37
CA MET A 107 -5.50 1.29 10.11
C MET A 107 -5.05 -0.10 9.63
N ALA A 108 -4.92 -0.32 8.32
CA ALA A 108 -4.39 -1.58 7.78
C ALA A 108 -2.94 -1.83 8.20
N ILE A 109 -2.11 -0.78 8.22
CA ILE A 109 -0.72 -0.87 8.68
C ILE A 109 -0.68 -1.27 10.16
N LEU A 110 -1.49 -0.61 11.00
CA LEU A 110 -1.56 -0.92 12.42
C LEU A 110 -2.00 -2.37 12.67
N LEU A 111 -3.03 -2.84 11.96
CA LEU A 111 -3.50 -4.22 12.06
C LEU A 111 -2.42 -5.23 11.63
N LEU A 112 -1.69 -4.94 10.54
CA LEU A 112 -0.58 -5.77 10.10
C LEU A 112 0.55 -5.83 11.14
N LEU A 113 0.89 -4.69 11.74
CA LEU A 113 1.92 -4.63 12.79
C LEU A 113 1.52 -5.43 14.02
N ILE A 114 0.28 -5.31 14.48
CA ILE A 114 -0.25 -6.10 15.59
C ILE A 114 -0.17 -7.58 15.27
N PHE A 115 -0.58 -7.98 14.05
CA PHE A 115 -0.52 -9.37 13.61
C PHE A 115 0.91 -9.95 13.56
N LEU A 116 1.91 -9.13 13.22
CA LEU A 116 3.31 -9.58 13.15
C LEU A 116 3.99 -9.70 14.52
N VAL A 117 3.46 -9.04 15.55
CA VAL A 117 4.06 -9.00 16.90
C VAL A 117 3.48 -10.08 17.82
N LEU A 118 2.24 -10.53 17.55
CA LEU A 118 1.58 -11.63 18.27
C LEU A 118 2.10 -13.01 17.80
#